data_AF-A0A936RX01-F1
#
_entry.id   AF-A0A936RX01-F1
#
_cell.length_a   1.000
_cell.length_b   1.000
_cell.length_c   1.000
_cell.angle_alpha   90.00
_cell.angle_beta   90.00
_cell.angle_gamma   90.00
#
_symmetry.space_group_name_H-M   'P 1'
#
loop_
_entity.id
_entity.type
_entity.pdbx_description
1 polymer ?
#
loop_
_entity_poly.entity_id
_entity_poly.type
_entity_poly.pdbx_seq_one_letter_code
_entity_poly.pdbx_strand_id
1 'polypeptide(L)'
;MCRFIWCRGDRRRDGPDDCLGDQQAKRQGRSHRPTGAGDCRQGHDLAQLRRTANADKRVAILFYNYPPGEKNLSASFLNLPKSLANTLTAMKAAGYRTEERDEAELTQSLGRLLAPFYKEGQLQALLDEGLAAWLPMSEYRRWFAAQSPALRAQVLARWGEPEKSSMAWRHKGEAGFVIPRLQLGNVSFMPVPPRGERREDHEAAIYHSTKESINNFYMAAYLWARSNRDALVHFGTHGSQEWTPGKERGLSMDDQPFVVLGDTPVVYPYIVDDVGEALQAKRRGRATIISHQTPSFRPAGLHTELNALHDQLHTWVQQDEGGVKEAIRRDLLSRAAKMHIFEDMAWTRARAEADFAGWINALHAHLHAMAAQLQPYGLHAFGLNKDQDLRLGDRDDDARYRLLQAHRAAGARGAICAGLQGTRQESPFALLRRHLIEGAPTSEIRDAPACRC
;
A
#
# COMPACT_ATOMS: atom_id res chain seq x y z
N MET A 1 21.80 18.03 -23.06
CA MET A 1 21.28 18.10 -24.46
C MET A 1 21.55 16.76 -25.13
N CYS A 2 20.62 15.80 -25.04
CA CYS A 2 20.75 14.51 -25.72
C CYS A 2 19.59 14.39 -26.72
N ARG A 3 19.98 14.41 -28.01
CA ARG A 3 19.10 14.22 -29.17
C ARG A 3 18.58 12.79 -29.19
N PHE A 4 17.26 12.65 -29.29
CA PHE A 4 16.62 11.41 -29.71
C PHE A 4 16.86 11.21 -31.21
N ILE A 5 17.37 10.04 -31.59
CA ILE A 5 17.51 9.60 -32.97
C ILE A 5 16.14 9.08 -33.41
N TRP A 6 15.53 9.75 -34.38
CA TRP A 6 14.32 9.33 -35.08
C TRP A 6 14.75 8.66 -36.39
N CYS A 7 14.48 7.37 -36.58
CA CYS A 7 14.65 6.74 -37.88
C CYS A 7 13.55 7.26 -38.83
N ARG A 8 13.93 8.14 -39.76
CA ARG A 8 13.12 8.50 -40.93
C ARG A 8 13.10 7.33 -41.91
N GLY A 9 11.92 6.75 -42.12
CA GLY A 9 11.60 6.00 -43.33
C GLY A 9 10.72 6.87 -44.22
N ASP A 10 11.31 7.49 -45.23
CA ASP A 10 10.60 8.24 -46.27
C ASP A 10 10.33 7.31 -47.46
N ARG A 11 9.06 6.95 -47.68
CA ARG A 11 8.54 6.58 -49.01
C ARG A 11 7.06 6.97 -49.09
N ARG A 12 6.78 7.97 -49.91
CA ARG A 12 5.45 8.29 -50.42
C ARG A 12 5.04 7.26 -51.48
N ARG A 13 3.84 6.67 -51.35
CA ARG A 13 2.72 6.70 -52.33
C ARG A 13 1.62 5.68 -51.95
N ASP A 14 0.43 6.24 -51.68
CA ASP A 14 -0.94 5.81 -52.03
C ASP A 14 -1.49 4.43 -51.63
N GLY A 15 -2.47 4.42 -50.71
CA GLY A 15 -3.42 3.31 -50.45
C GLY A 15 -3.69 3.03 -48.95
N PRO A 16 -4.94 2.75 -48.50
CA PRO A 16 -5.28 2.66 -47.09
C PRO A 16 -4.97 1.28 -46.47
N ASP A 17 -4.66 1.31 -45.17
CA ASP A 17 -4.74 0.24 -44.19
C ASP A 17 -4.04 -1.11 -44.49
N ASP A 18 -2.83 -1.29 -43.94
CA ASP A 18 -2.51 -2.55 -43.29
C ASP A 18 -1.35 -2.39 -42.28
N CYS A 19 -1.66 -2.59 -40.99
CA CYS A 19 -0.63 -2.68 -39.95
C CYS A 19 0.09 -4.03 -40.09
N LEU A 20 1.38 -3.99 -40.40
CA LEU A 20 2.30 -5.14 -40.47
C LEU A 20 2.33 -5.92 -39.14
N GLY A 21 1.42 -6.89 -38.99
CA GLY A 21 1.40 -7.86 -37.89
C GLY A 21 0.94 -9.26 -38.29
N ASP A 22 0.51 -9.48 -39.53
CA ASP A 22 -0.33 -10.64 -39.88
C ASP A 22 0.42 -11.89 -40.40
N GLN A 23 1.77 -11.92 -40.34
CA GLN A 23 2.52 -13.08 -40.85
C GLN A 23 2.94 -14.11 -39.80
N GLN A 24 2.76 -13.87 -38.50
CA GLN A 24 3.10 -14.85 -37.45
C GLN A 24 1.90 -15.52 -36.76
N ALA A 25 0.67 -15.03 -36.96
CA ALA A 25 -0.53 -15.58 -36.30
C ALA A 25 -1.12 -16.84 -36.97
N LYS A 26 -0.66 -17.23 -38.17
CA LYS A 26 -1.25 -18.34 -38.95
C LYS A 26 -0.87 -19.75 -38.50
N ARG A 27 -0.08 -19.94 -37.43
CA ARG A 27 0.36 -21.29 -36.97
C ARG A 27 -0.41 -21.89 -35.79
N GLN A 28 -1.36 -21.18 -35.19
CA GLN A 28 -2.21 -21.74 -34.13
C GLN A 28 -3.65 -21.29 -34.39
N GLY A 29 -4.51 -22.22 -34.85
CA GLY A 29 -5.87 -21.96 -35.33
C GLY A 29 -6.86 -21.41 -34.30
N ARG A 30 -6.59 -20.23 -33.74
CA ARG A 30 -7.52 -19.40 -32.96
C ARG A 30 -7.31 -17.95 -33.36
N SER A 31 -8.05 -17.48 -34.37
CA SER A 31 -8.11 -16.04 -34.66
C SER A 31 -8.98 -15.35 -33.61
N HIS A 32 -8.36 -14.88 -32.53
CA HIS A 32 -8.94 -13.77 -31.77
C HIS A 32 -8.34 -12.50 -32.33
N ARG A 33 -9.13 -11.76 -33.13
CA ARG A 33 -8.80 -10.38 -33.47
C ARG A 33 -8.78 -9.59 -32.15
N PRO A 34 -7.68 -8.95 -31.75
CA PRO A 34 -7.74 -7.95 -30.70
C PRO A 34 -8.71 -6.86 -31.17
N THR A 35 -9.75 -6.60 -30.39
CA THR A 35 -10.68 -5.51 -30.67
C THR A 35 -9.98 -4.18 -30.37
N GLY A 36 -9.24 -3.64 -31.34
CA GLY A 36 -8.45 -2.39 -31.20
C GLY A 36 -9.25 -1.16 -30.73
N ALA A 37 -10.58 -1.25 -30.65
CA ALA A 37 -11.44 -0.19 -30.14
C ALA A 37 -11.18 0.16 -28.64
N GLY A 38 -10.79 -0.80 -27.79
CA GLY A 38 -10.51 -0.53 -26.37
C GLY A 38 -9.19 0.24 -26.12
N ASP A 39 -8.15 -0.08 -26.88
CA ASP A 39 -6.86 0.60 -26.79
C ASP A 39 -6.94 2.02 -27.39
N CYS A 40 -7.65 2.18 -28.52
CA CYS A 40 -7.88 3.48 -29.13
C CYS A 40 -8.66 4.44 -28.21
N ARG A 41 -9.65 3.95 -27.46
CA ARG A 41 -10.43 4.79 -26.53
C ARG A 41 -9.64 5.22 -25.31
N GLN A 42 -8.84 4.35 -24.69
CA GLN A 42 -7.97 4.78 -23.59
C GLN A 42 -6.90 5.78 -24.07
N GLY A 43 -6.31 5.56 -25.25
CA GLY A 43 -5.39 6.52 -25.85
C GLY A 43 -6.04 7.89 -26.10
N HIS A 44 -7.29 7.89 -26.56
CA HIS A 44 -8.11 9.09 -26.69
C HIS A 44 -8.31 9.78 -25.33
N ASP A 45 -8.73 9.06 -24.29
CA ASP A 45 -9.04 9.65 -22.98
C ASP A 45 -7.78 10.18 -22.28
N LEU A 46 -6.62 9.53 -22.44
CA LEU A 46 -5.33 10.08 -22.00
C LEU A 46 -4.98 11.38 -22.75
N ALA A 47 -5.23 11.43 -24.06
CA ALA A 47 -5.02 12.64 -24.85
C ALA A 47 -5.98 13.77 -24.47
N GLN A 48 -7.23 13.45 -24.12
CA GLN A 48 -8.19 14.41 -23.59
C GLN A 48 -7.75 14.92 -22.21
N LEU A 49 -7.35 14.02 -21.30
CA LEU A 49 -6.85 14.39 -19.98
C LEU A 49 -5.68 15.38 -20.07
N ARG A 50 -4.81 15.26 -21.08
CA ARG A 50 -3.73 16.23 -21.33
C ARG A 50 -4.25 17.61 -21.78
N ARG A 51 -5.35 17.66 -22.54
CA ARG A 51 -5.91 18.89 -23.11
C ARG A 51 -6.87 19.62 -22.17
N THR A 52 -7.58 18.89 -21.32
CA THR A 52 -8.51 19.46 -20.34
C THR A 52 -7.75 20.34 -19.33
N ALA A 53 -8.24 21.56 -19.11
CA ALA A 53 -7.68 22.45 -18.09
C ALA A 53 -7.86 21.84 -16.69
N ASN A 54 -6.90 22.08 -15.79
CA ASN A 54 -6.94 21.49 -14.44
C ASN A 54 -8.24 21.84 -13.67
N ALA A 55 -8.76 23.05 -13.86
CA ALA A 55 -10.00 23.50 -13.22
C ALA A 55 -11.24 22.71 -13.66
N ASP A 56 -11.20 22.08 -14.83
CA ASP A 56 -12.32 21.35 -15.43
C ASP A 56 -12.18 19.84 -15.28
N LYS A 57 -10.99 19.34 -14.95
CA LYS A 57 -10.73 17.92 -14.70
C LYS A 57 -11.57 17.41 -13.54
N ARG A 58 -12.22 16.26 -13.76
CA ARG A 58 -13.03 15.52 -12.80
C ARG A 58 -12.34 14.23 -12.44
N VAL A 59 -12.01 14.06 -11.16
CA VAL A 59 -11.22 12.92 -10.68
C VAL A 59 -12.00 12.19 -9.59
N ALA A 60 -12.12 10.87 -9.72
CA ALA A 60 -12.58 10.02 -8.64
C ALA A 60 -11.38 9.30 -8.01
N ILE A 61 -11.20 9.50 -6.72
CA ILE A 61 -10.15 8.90 -5.92
C ILE A 61 -10.78 7.78 -5.09
N LEU A 62 -10.36 6.55 -5.38
CA LEU A 62 -10.75 5.36 -4.66
C LEU A 62 -9.69 5.02 -3.63
N PHE A 63 -10.06 4.92 -2.36
CA PHE A 63 -9.11 4.63 -1.29
C PHE A 63 -9.31 3.24 -0.69
N TYR A 64 -8.22 2.65 -0.22
CA TYR A 64 -8.20 1.34 0.44
C TYR A 64 -8.19 1.46 1.96
N ASN A 65 -8.85 0.52 2.62
CA ASN A 65 -8.82 0.35 4.06
C ASN A 65 -8.36 -1.08 4.37
N TYR A 66 -7.03 -1.32 4.38
CA TYR A 66 -6.47 -2.65 4.65
C TYR A 66 -5.48 -2.65 5.82
N PRO A 67 -5.59 -3.59 6.79
CA PRO A 67 -6.65 -4.60 6.96
C PRO A 67 -8.09 -4.03 7.01
N PRO A 68 -9.12 -4.78 6.58
CA PRO A 68 -10.48 -4.27 6.50
C PRO A 68 -10.99 -3.83 7.88
N GLY A 69 -11.69 -2.69 7.89
CA GLY A 69 -12.32 -2.16 9.09
C GLY A 69 -12.76 -0.72 8.92
N GLU A 70 -13.86 -0.36 9.59
CA GLU A 70 -14.44 1.00 9.56
C GLU A 70 -13.46 2.07 10.06
N LYS A 71 -12.57 1.70 10.99
CA LYS A 71 -11.60 2.62 11.62
C LYS A 71 -10.20 2.54 11.04
N ASN A 72 -9.95 1.64 10.08
CA ASN A 72 -8.61 1.45 9.56
C ASN A 72 -8.40 2.20 8.25
N LEU A 73 -7.89 3.42 8.32
CA LEU A 73 -7.56 4.23 7.13
C LEU A 73 -6.05 4.15 6.85
N SER A 74 -5.62 2.95 6.46
CA SER A 74 -4.23 2.65 6.09
C SER A 74 -4.19 1.66 4.93
N ALA A 75 -3.10 1.68 4.17
CA ALA A 75 -2.81 0.70 3.12
C ALA A 75 -1.28 0.49 3.03
N SER A 76 -0.79 -0.68 3.43
CA SER A 76 0.65 -1.02 3.53
C SER A 76 1.52 0.11 4.09
N PHE A 77 1.29 0.47 5.36
CA PHE A 77 2.02 1.53 6.05
C PHE A 77 1.87 2.96 5.48
N LEU A 78 0.84 3.22 4.66
CA LEU A 78 0.49 4.57 4.20
C LEU A 78 -0.54 5.20 5.15
N ASN A 79 -0.23 6.38 5.70
CA ASN A 79 -1.20 7.25 6.37
C ASN A 79 -2.11 7.84 5.30
N LEU A 80 -3.25 7.20 5.08
CA LEU A 80 -4.16 7.54 4.00
C LEU A 80 -4.76 8.95 4.19
N PRO A 81 -5.35 9.34 5.34
CA PRO A 81 -5.93 10.68 5.51
C PRO A 81 -4.90 11.79 5.29
N LYS A 82 -3.69 11.67 5.85
CA LYS A 82 -2.63 12.68 5.64
C LYS A 82 -2.19 12.75 4.18
N SER A 83 -2.05 11.61 3.52
CA SER A 83 -1.68 11.52 2.11
C SER A 83 -2.70 12.18 1.19
N LEU A 84 -3.99 11.97 1.47
CA LEU A 84 -5.08 12.59 0.72
C LEU A 84 -5.17 14.10 0.99
N ALA A 85 -4.95 14.57 2.23
CA ALA A 85 -4.85 16.00 2.54
C ALA A 85 -3.72 16.69 1.75
N ASN A 86 -2.53 16.08 1.73
CA ASN A 86 -1.40 16.58 0.93
C ASN A 86 -1.74 16.60 -0.56
N THR A 87 -2.47 15.59 -1.04
CA THR A 87 -2.90 15.48 -2.45
C THR A 87 -3.90 16.57 -2.81
N LEU A 88 -4.90 16.86 -1.96
CA LEU A 88 -5.84 17.96 -2.16
C LEU A 88 -5.13 19.32 -2.20
N THR A 89 -4.19 19.54 -1.28
CA THR A 89 -3.38 20.77 -1.23
C THR A 89 -2.61 20.96 -2.54
N ALA A 90 -1.92 19.90 -3.01
CA ALA A 90 -1.18 19.94 -4.26
C ALA A 90 -2.10 20.14 -5.49
N MET A 91 -3.25 19.47 -5.53
CA MET A 91 -4.24 19.63 -6.60
C MET A 91 -4.80 21.05 -6.63
N LYS A 92 -5.14 21.62 -5.46
CA LYS A 92 -5.64 23.00 -5.34
C LYS A 92 -4.60 24.00 -5.85
N ALA A 93 -3.35 23.87 -5.41
CA ALA A 93 -2.23 24.70 -5.86
C ALA A 93 -1.99 24.58 -7.38
N ALA A 94 -2.21 23.40 -7.95
CA ALA A 94 -2.12 23.16 -9.40
C ALA A 94 -3.34 23.67 -10.19
N GLY A 95 -4.32 24.32 -9.54
CA GLY A 95 -5.49 24.91 -10.19
C GLY A 95 -6.66 23.96 -10.42
N TYR A 96 -6.68 22.78 -9.79
CA TYR A 96 -7.86 21.92 -9.81
C TYR A 96 -9.00 22.54 -8.98
N ARG A 97 -10.23 22.38 -9.46
CA ARG A 97 -11.42 22.77 -8.71
C ARG A 97 -11.67 21.78 -7.59
N THR A 98 -11.09 22.03 -6.43
CA THR A 98 -11.30 21.24 -5.22
C THR A 98 -11.21 22.12 -3.97
N GLU A 99 -11.28 21.50 -2.80
CA GLU A 99 -11.19 22.13 -1.49
C GLU A 99 -10.12 21.43 -0.67
N GLU A 100 -9.42 22.19 0.17
CA GLU A 100 -8.51 21.61 1.16
C GLU A 100 -9.33 21.05 2.33
N ARG A 101 -8.78 19.98 2.93
CA ARG A 101 -9.27 19.35 4.16
C ARG A 101 -8.07 18.87 4.94
N ASP A 102 -8.14 18.98 6.26
CA ASP A 102 -7.07 18.47 7.12
C ASP A 102 -7.19 16.95 7.34
N GLU A 103 -6.20 16.40 8.04
CA GLU A 103 -6.13 14.97 8.33
C GLU A 103 -7.29 14.49 9.21
N ALA A 104 -7.74 15.29 10.17
CA ALA A 104 -8.81 14.92 11.11
C ALA A 104 -10.19 14.94 10.43
N GLU A 105 -10.46 15.98 9.63
CA GLU A 105 -11.68 16.11 8.82
C GLU A 105 -11.81 14.94 7.83
N LEU A 106 -10.71 14.59 7.16
CA LEU A 106 -10.69 13.43 6.26
C LEU A 106 -10.84 12.12 7.03
N THR A 107 -10.18 11.96 8.17
CA THR A 107 -10.34 10.74 9.00
C THR A 107 -11.81 10.50 9.35
N GLN A 108 -12.51 11.55 9.80
CA GLN A 108 -13.94 11.47 10.12
C GLN A 108 -14.79 11.16 8.88
N SER A 109 -14.57 11.91 7.79
CA SER A 109 -15.38 11.78 6.58
C SER A 109 -15.20 10.42 5.91
N LEU A 110 -13.96 9.96 5.74
CA LEU A 110 -13.66 8.67 5.11
C LEU A 110 -14.16 7.50 5.95
N GLY A 111 -14.05 7.56 7.28
CA GLY A 111 -14.65 6.58 8.19
C GLY A 111 -16.17 6.53 8.03
N ARG A 112 -16.83 7.69 7.86
CA ARG A 112 -18.28 7.77 7.60
C ARG A 112 -18.67 7.08 6.30
N LEU A 113 -17.83 7.16 5.25
CA LEU A 113 -18.08 6.47 3.97
C LEU A 113 -17.95 4.94 4.06
N LEU A 114 -17.14 4.42 4.99
CA LEU A 114 -16.93 2.98 5.20
C LEU A 114 -18.04 2.34 6.04
N ALA A 115 -18.69 3.11 6.92
CA ALA A 115 -19.69 2.60 7.87
C ALA A 115 -20.78 1.70 7.25
N PRO A 116 -21.35 1.98 6.06
CA PRO A 116 -22.36 1.11 5.45
C PRO A 116 -21.87 -0.27 5.05
N PHE A 117 -20.57 -0.52 4.95
CA PHE A 117 -20.06 -1.86 4.63
C PHE A 117 -20.01 -2.76 5.86
N TYR A 118 -20.09 -2.18 7.06
CA TYR A 118 -20.00 -2.92 8.32
C TYR A 118 -21.28 -2.84 9.16
N LYS A 119 -22.14 -1.83 8.92
CA LYS A 119 -23.34 -1.56 9.72
C LYS A 119 -24.58 -1.37 8.86
N GLU A 120 -25.70 -1.93 9.30
CA GLU A 120 -27.01 -1.66 8.70
C GLU A 120 -27.52 -0.25 9.07
N GLY A 121 -28.52 0.24 8.33
CA GLY A 121 -29.18 1.52 8.61
C GLY A 121 -28.39 2.79 8.29
N GLN A 122 -27.21 2.68 7.67
CA GLN A 122 -26.35 3.85 7.37
C GLN A 122 -26.72 4.60 6.08
N LEU A 123 -27.44 3.95 5.16
CA LEU A 123 -27.62 4.44 3.78
C LEU A 123 -28.41 5.75 3.69
N GLN A 124 -29.53 5.85 4.41
CA GLN A 124 -30.37 7.04 4.39
C GLN A 124 -29.63 8.26 4.96
N ALA A 125 -28.91 8.07 6.08
CA ALA A 125 -28.14 9.14 6.69
C ALA A 125 -27.03 9.67 5.76
N LEU A 126 -26.33 8.79 5.02
CA LEU A 126 -25.33 9.25 4.04
C LEU A 126 -25.95 10.09 2.91
N LEU A 127 -27.14 9.73 2.44
CA LEU A 127 -27.85 10.51 1.42
C LEU A 127 -28.22 11.89 1.96
N ASP A 128 -28.76 11.96 3.17
CA ASP A 128 -29.19 13.21 3.82
C ASP A 128 -27.99 14.13 4.15
N GLU A 129 -26.85 13.55 4.52
CA GLU A 129 -25.58 14.25 4.78
C GLU A 129 -24.83 14.68 3.49
N GLY A 130 -25.29 14.28 2.31
CA GLY A 130 -24.61 14.53 1.03
C GLY A 130 -23.33 13.70 0.81
N LEU A 131 -23.09 12.71 1.67
CA LEU A 131 -21.97 11.77 1.66
C LEU A 131 -22.23 10.51 0.82
N ALA A 132 -23.27 10.53 -0.01
CA ALA A 132 -23.51 9.52 -1.01
C ALA A 132 -23.98 10.15 -2.33
N ALA A 133 -23.69 9.46 -3.43
CA ALA A 133 -24.34 9.65 -4.70
C ALA A 133 -25.43 8.60 -4.90
N TRP A 134 -26.43 8.96 -5.70
CA TRP A 134 -27.52 8.06 -6.09
C TRP A 134 -27.28 7.57 -7.53
N LEU A 135 -27.26 6.25 -7.73
CA LEU A 135 -27.29 5.64 -9.05
C LEU A 135 -28.65 4.97 -9.27
N PRO A 136 -29.51 5.50 -10.16
CA PRO A 136 -30.79 4.89 -10.48
C PRO A 136 -30.65 3.41 -10.88
N MET A 137 -31.51 2.55 -10.34
CA MET A 137 -31.50 1.12 -10.67
C MET A 137 -31.77 0.90 -12.17
N SER A 138 -32.58 1.77 -12.78
CA SER A 138 -32.87 1.75 -14.22
C SER A 138 -31.62 2.02 -15.06
N GLU A 139 -30.73 2.90 -14.61
CA GLU A 139 -29.45 3.20 -15.26
C GLU A 139 -28.50 2.01 -15.12
N TYR A 140 -28.35 1.47 -13.91
CA TYR A 140 -27.54 0.28 -13.67
C TYR A 140 -28.02 -0.91 -14.52
N ARG A 141 -29.33 -1.22 -14.52
CA ARG A 141 -29.88 -2.35 -15.28
C ARG A 141 -29.67 -2.20 -16.78
N ARG A 142 -29.81 -0.99 -17.33
CA ARG A 142 -29.54 -0.72 -18.74
C ARG A 142 -28.08 -0.95 -19.09
N TRP A 143 -27.15 -0.46 -18.26
CA TRP A 143 -25.72 -0.72 -18.47
C TRP A 143 -25.37 -2.20 -18.27
N PHE A 144 -25.92 -2.85 -17.24
CA PHE A 144 -25.70 -4.27 -16.95
C PHE A 144 -26.19 -5.14 -18.10
N ALA A 145 -27.38 -4.86 -18.66
CA ALA A 145 -27.94 -5.56 -19.82
C ALA A 145 -27.09 -5.47 -21.08
N ALA A 146 -26.27 -4.42 -21.23
CA ALA A 146 -25.33 -4.25 -22.33
C ALA A 146 -24.03 -5.08 -22.16
N GLN A 147 -23.79 -5.66 -20.98
CA GLN A 147 -22.66 -6.55 -20.76
C GLN A 147 -22.89 -7.93 -21.37
N SER A 148 -21.81 -8.69 -21.59
CA SER A 148 -21.91 -10.01 -22.23
C SER A 148 -22.83 -10.94 -21.44
N PRO A 149 -23.59 -11.81 -22.15
CA PRO A 149 -24.48 -12.78 -21.50
C PRO A 149 -23.76 -13.66 -20.47
N ALA A 150 -22.50 -14.03 -20.73
CA ALA A 150 -21.68 -14.84 -19.84
C ALA A 150 -21.40 -14.13 -18.50
N LEU A 151 -20.96 -12.86 -18.54
CA LEU A 151 -20.74 -12.08 -17.33
C LEU A 151 -22.04 -11.92 -16.53
N ARG A 152 -23.14 -11.56 -17.20
CA ARG A 152 -24.43 -11.37 -16.54
C ARG A 152 -24.89 -12.65 -15.84
N ALA A 153 -24.80 -13.80 -16.52
CA ALA A 153 -25.15 -15.08 -15.93
C ALA A 153 -24.29 -15.41 -14.71
N GLN A 154 -22.97 -15.16 -14.78
CA GLN A 154 -22.05 -15.38 -13.67
C GLN A 154 -22.40 -14.52 -12.44
N VAL A 155 -22.65 -13.23 -12.65
CA VAL A 155 -23.01 -12.29 -11.58
C VAL A 155 -24.35 -12.65 -10.96
N LEU A 156 -25.39 -12.88 -11.77
CA LEU A 156 -26.73 -13.24 -11.29
C LEU A 156 -26.75 -14.59 -10.57
N ALA A 157 -25.98 -15.57 -11.03
CA ALA A 157 -25.90 -16.88 -10.37
C ALA A 157 -25.28 -16.79 -8.98
N ARG A 158 -24.25 -15.96 -8.78
CA ARG A 158 -23.56 -15.84 -7.49
C ARG A 158 -24.23 -14.85 -6.53
N TRP A 159 -24.68 -13.71 -7.05
CA TRP A 159 -25.09 -12.54 -6.27
C TRP A 159 -26.59 -12.25 -6.35
N GLY A 160 -27.31 -12.89 -7.28
CA GLY A 160 -28.72 -12.64 -7.53
C GLY A 160 -28.98 -11.29 -8.19
N GLU A 161 -30.26 -10.90 -8.15
CA GLU A 161 -30.72 -9.64 -8.74
C GLU A 161 -30.08 -8.40 -8.07
N PRO A 162 -29.85 -7.31 -8.82
CA PRO A 162 -29.21 -6.10 -8.31
C PRO A 162 -29.87 -5.50 -7.06
N GLU A 163 -31.20 -5.58 -6.95
CA GLU A 163 -31.99 -5.07 -5.82
C GLU A 163 -31.75 -5.84 -4.52
N LYS A 164 -31.14 -7.03 -4.57
CA LYS A 164 -30.81 -7.81 -3.38
C LYS A 164 -29.51 -7.36 -2.70
N SER A 165 -28.74 -6.49 -3.36
CA SER A 165 -27.49 -5.99 -2.78
C SER A 165 -27.74 -5.20 -1.49
N SER A 166 -26.84 -5.32 -0.53
CA SER A 166 -26.89 -4.60 0.75
C SER A 166 -26.77 -3.08 0.62
N MET A 167 -26.41 -2.59 -0.58
CA MET A 167 -26.27 -1.18 -0.94
C MET A 167 -27.40 -0.69 -1.86
N ALA A 168 -28.35 -1.56 -2.22
CA ALA A 168 -29.56 -1.17 -2.92
C ALA A 168 -30.57 -0.55 -1.93
N TRP A 169 -31.25 0.52 -2.34
CA TRP A 169 -32.18 1.27 -1.50
C TRP A 169 -33.35 1.82 -2.31
N ARG A 170 -34.35 2.37 -1.63
CA ARG A 170 -35.41 3.20 -2.23
C ARG A 170 -35.32 4.62 -1.69
N HIS A 171 -35.06 5.58 -2.56
CA HIS A 171 -35.00 6.99 -2.22
C HIS A 171 -35.99 7.77 -3.08
N LYS A 172 -36.87 8.56 -2.44
CA LYS A 172 -37.91 9.36 -3.12
C LYS A 172 -38.79 8.56 -4.11
N GLY A 173 -39.11 7.32 -3.74
CA GLY A 173 -39.95 6.42 -4.55
C GLY A 173 -39.21 5.65 -5.65
N GLU A 174 -37.96 6.00 -5.95
CA GLU A 174 -37.12 5.32 -6.94
C GLU A 174 -36.20 4.28 -6.28
N ALA A 175 -35.95 3.15 -6.95
CA ALA A 175 -34.95 2.18 -6.53
C ALA A 175 -33.58 2.51 -7.15
N GLY A 176 -32.50 2.28 -6.41
CA GLY A 176 -31.15 2.58 -6.87
C GLY A 176 -30.08 2.11 -5.89
N PHE A 177 -28.82 2.36 -6.24
CA PHE A 177 -27.68 2.13 -5.36
C PHE A 177 -27.28 3.42 -4.65
N VAL A 178 -26.97 3.30 -3.37
CA VAL A 178 -26.34 4.36 -2.58
C VAL A 178 -24.83 4.17 -2.67
N ILE A 179 -24.14 5.09 -3.34
CA ILE A 179 -22.68 5.05 -3.54
C ILE A 179 -22.03 5.99 -2.51
N PRO A 180 -21.41 5.50 -1.43
CA PRO A 180 -20.73 6.35 -0.46
C PRO A 180 -19.62 7.15 -1.14
N ARG A 181 -19.68 8.48 -1.03
CA ARG A 181 -18.70 9.38 -1.62
C ARG A 181 -18.66 10.73 -0.89
N LEU A 182 -17.47 11.28 -0.73
CA LEU A 182 -17.26 12.68 -0.40
C LEU A 182 -16.93 13.46 -1.68
N GLN A 183 -17.61 14.57 -1.95
CA GLN A 183 -17.38 15.41 -3.13
C GLN A 183 -16.82 16.77 -2.72
N LEU A 184 -15.64 17.11 -3.25
CA LEU A 184 -14.94 18.38 -3.04
C LEU A 184 -14.65 19.03 -4.39
N GLY A 185 -15.56 19.89 -4.85
CA GLY A 185 -15.53 20.45 -6.22
C GLY A 185 -15.63 19.34 -7.27
N ASN A 186 -14.65 19.24 -8.17
CA ASN A 186 -14.57 18.22 -9.21
C ASN A 186 -13.84 16.93 -8.77
N VAL A 187 -13.33 16.88 -7.54
CA VAL A 187 -12.67 15.70 -6.96
C VAL A 187 -13.64 14.98 -6.03
N SER A 188 -13.74 13.66 -6.14
CA SER A 188 -14.52 12.85 -5.20
C SER A 188 -13.68 11.74 -4.57
N PHE A 189 -13.88 11.49 -3.28
CA PHE A 189 -13.36 10.31 -2.60
C PHE A 189 -14.45 9.27 -2.44
N MET A 190 -14.11 8.01 -2.63
CA MET A 190 -14.96 6.88 -2.29
C MET A 190 -14.11 5.71 -1.84
N PRO A 191 -14.60 4.87 -0.92
CA PRO A 191 -13.91 3.64 -0.60
C PRO A 191 -13.97 2.71 -1.81
N VAL A 192 -12.96 1.86 -1.98
CA VAL A 192 -13.10 0.75 -2.92
C VAL A 192 -14.26 -0.16 -2.47
N PRO A 193 -15.19 -0.49 -3.37
CA PRO A 193 -16.33 -1.33 -3.00
C PRO A 193 -15.88 -2.70 -2.50
N PRO A 194 -16.59 -3.27 -1.49
CA PRO A 194 -16.31 -4.62 -1.03
C PRO A 194 -16.59 -5.64 -2.15
N ARG A 195 -15.77 -6.68 -2.21
CA ARG A 195 -15.93 -7.76 -3.20
C ARG A 195 -17.10 -8.69 -2.86
N GLY A 196 -17.43 -8.82 -1.58
CA GLY A 196 -18.59 -9.55 -1.07
C GLY A 196 -19.76 -8.64 -0.68
N GLU A 197 -20.85 -9.26 -0.23
CA GLU A 197 -21.98 -8.57 0.40
C GLU A 197 -21.79 -8.51 1.92
N ARG A 198 -22.40 -7.53 2.60
CA ARG A 198 -22.21 -7.21 4.05
C ARG A 198 -22.28 -8.42 5.01
N ARG A 199 -22.97 -9.50 4.63
CA ARG A 199 -23.23 -10.69 5.48
C ARG A 199 -22.38 -11.91 5.12
N GLU A 200 -21.37 -11.76 4.25
CA GLU A 200 -20.45 -12.86 3.90
C GLU A 200 -19.12 -12.72 4.66
N ASP A 201 -18.84 -13.64 5.59
CA ASP A 201 -17.58 -13.71 6.38
C ASP A 201 -16.38 -14.26 5.57
N HIS A 202 -16.27 -13.88 4.29
CA HIS A 202 -15.25 -14.38 3.37
C HIS A 202 -14.49 -13.29 2.60
N GLU A 203 -14.65 -12.01 2.97
CA GLU A 203 -14.05 -10.90 2.23
C GLU A 203 -12.51 -11.04 2.08
N ALA A 204 -11.82 -11.47 3.13
CA ALA A 204 -10.37 -11.72 3.09
C ALA A 204 -9.97 -12.83 2.09
N ALA A 205 -10.79 -13.87 1.93
CA ALA A 205 -10.54 -14.96 0.99
C ALA A 205 -10.87 -14.59 -0.47
N ILE A 206 -11.79 -13.64 -0.66
CA ILE A 206 -12.24 -13.17 -1.98
C ILE A 206 -11.32 -12.06 -2.53
N TYR A 207 -10.61 -11.35 -1.65
CA TYR A 207 -9.83 -10.15 -1.99
C TYR A 207 -8.82 -10.35 -3.13
N HIS A 208 -8.03 -11.42 -3.06
CA HIS A 208 -7.05 -11.82 -4.08
C HIS A 208 -7.55 -12.96 -4.99
N SER A 209 -8.85 -13.27 -4.94
CA SER A 209 -9.43 -14.36 -5.73
C SER A 209 -9.74 -13.93 -7.16
N THR A 210 -9.04 -14.57 -8.10
CA THR A 210 -9.28 -14.47 -9.55
C THR A 210 -10.42 -15.34 -10.06
N LYS A 211 -11.16 -16.02 -9.17
CA LYS A 211 -12.28 -16.91 -9.52
C LYS A 211 -13.63 -16.32 -9.17
N GLU A 212 -13.68 -15.50 -8.12
CA GLU A 212 -14.93 -14.95 -7.60
C GLU A 212 -15.40 -13.74 -8.42
N SER A 213 -16.63 -13.78 -8.91
CA SER A 213 -17.18 -12.69 -9.72
C SER A 213 -17.38 -11.42 -8.90
N ILE A 214 -17.19 -10.25 -9.51
CA ILE A 214 -17.68 -8.97 -8.96
C ILE A 214 -19.18 -9.02 -8.66
N ASN A 215 -19.60 -8.38 -7.57
CA ASN A 215 -21.00 -8.23 -7.20
C ASN A 215 -21.64 -7.01 -7.88
N ASN A 216 -22.97 -6.90 -7.78
CA ASN A 216 -23.72 -5.81 -8.43
C ASN A 216 -23.33 -4.42 -7.89
N PHE A 217 -23.08 -4.27 -6.59
CA PHE A 217 -22.68 -2.98 -6.03
C PHE A 217 -21.28 -2.56 -6.50
N TYR A 218 -20.33 -3.49 -6.60
CA TYR A 218 -19.00 -3.26 -7.13
C TYR A 218 -19.08 -2.70 -8.56
N MET A 219 -19.90 -3.33 -9.40
CA MET A 219 -20.15 -2.86 -10.76
C MET A 219 -20.82 -1.48 -10.78
N ALA A 220 -21.85 -1.26 -9.96
CA ALA A 220 -22.57 0.00 -9.85
C ALA A 220 -21.67 1.16 -9.39
N ALA A 221 -20.84 0.92 -8.38
CA ALA A 221 -19.94 1.91 -7.83
C ALA A 221 -18.86 2.33 -8.83
N TYR A 222 -18.27 1.39 -9.58
CA TYR A 222 -17.33 1.72 -10.66
C TYR A 222 -18.01 2.37 -11.87
N LEU A 223 -19.23 1.96 -12.21
CA LEU A 223 -20.02 2.64 -13.24
C LEU A 223 -20.21 4.11 -12.85
N TRP A 224 -20.61 4.40 -11.62
CA TRP A 224 -20.70 5.78 -11.12
C TRP A 224 -19.34 6.48 -11.11
N ALA A 225 -18.29 5.82 -10.61
CA ALA A 225 -16.96 6.39 -10.47
C ALA A 225 -16.34 6.80 -11.81
N ARG A 226 -16.61 6.06 -12.89
CA ARG A 226 -16.08 6.37 -14.22
C ARG A 226 -17.00 7.28 -15.03
N SER A 227 -18.30 7.32 -14.72
CA SER A 227 -19.27 8.18 -15.41
C SER A 227 -18.95 9.65 -15.18
N ASN A 228 -18.68 10.38 -16.27
CA ASN A 228 -18.34 11.80 -16.26
C ASN A 228 -17.06 12.14 -15.48
N ARG A 229 -16.09 11.23 -15.40
CA ARG A 229 -14.75 11.49 -14.84
C ARG A 229 -13.67 11.33 -15.91
N ASP A 230 -12.64 12.17 -15.80
CA ASP A 230 -11.49 12.15 -16.72
C ASP A 230 -10.41 11.16 -16.26
N ALA A 231 -10.37 10.82 -14.97
CA ALA A 231 -9.42 9.86 -14.42
C ALA A 231 -9.95 9.22 -13.12
N LEU A 232 -9.51 7.98 -12.89
CA LEU A 232 -9.58 7.31 -11.60
C LEU A 232 -8.19 7.35 -10.94
N VAL A 233 -8.16 7.59 -9.64
CA VAL A 233 -6.98 7.43 -8.81
C VAL A 233 -7.27 6.36 -7.78
N HIS A 234 -6.68 5.18 -7.91
CA HIS A 234 -6.66 4.23 -6.81
C HIS A 234 -5.54 4.63 -5.86
N PHE A 235 -5.79 4.65 -4.55
CA PHE A 235 -4.88 5.27 -3.59
C PHE A 235 -4.60 4.32 -2.42
N GLY A 236 -3.38 3.78 -2.38
CA GLY A 236 -2.94 2.75 -1.44
C GLY A 236 -2.69 1.41 -2.12
N THR A 237 -2.13 0.45 -1.42
CA THR A 237 -1.93 -0.92 -1.92
C THR A 237 -3.20 -1.75 -1.82
N HIS A 238 -3.13 -2.98 -2.37
CA HIS A 238 -4.21 -3.96 -2.32
C HIS A 238 -5.45 -3.49 -3.09
N GLY A 239 -5.30 -3.08 -4.34
CA GLY A 239 -6.45 -3.01 -5.22
C GLY A 239 -7.15 -4.35 -5.31
N SER A 240 -8.49 -4.37 -5.35
CA SER A 240 -9.26 -5.61 -5.54
C SER A 240 -9.74 -5.79 -6.99
N GLN A 241 -9.69 -4.72 -7.79
CA GLN A 241 -10.20 -4.69 -9.17
C GLN A 241 -9.31 -5.50 -10.11
N GLU A 242 -7.99 -5.39 -9.94
CA GLU A 242 -6.99 -6.10 -10.72
C GLU A 242 -6.98 -7.61 -10.45
N TRP A 243 -7.56 -8.07 -9.34
CA TRP A 243 -7.67 -9.48 -8.98
C TRP A 243 -8.99 -10.12 -9.42
N THR A 244 -9.92 -9.36 -10.01
CA THR A 244 -11.21 -9.92 -10.46
C THR A 244 -11.05 -10.88 -11.66
N PRO A 245 -11.96 -11.83 -11.90
CA PRO A 245 -11.83 -12.86 -12.94
C PRO A 245 -11.51 -12.37 -14.34
N GLY A 246 -10.59 -13.08 -15.00
CA GLY A 246 -10.19 -12.81 -16.38
C GLY A 246 -8.73 -13.17 -16.66
N LYS A 247 -8.24 -12.87 -17.87
CA LYS A 247 -6.86 -13.19 -18.29
C LYS A 247 -5.79 -12.52 -17.45
N GLU A 248 -4.66 -13.21 -17.24
CA GLU A 248 -3.51 -12.69 -16.47
C GLU A 248 -2.89 -11.40 -17.05
N ARG A 249 -2.97 -11.22 -18.37
CA ARG A 249 -2.50 -10.03 -19.10
C ARG A 249 -3.21 -9.93 -20.45
N GLY A 250 -3.23 -8.74 -21.03
CA GLY A 250 -3.90 -8.51 -22.33
C GLY A 250 -5.39 -8.77 -22.23
N LEU A 251 -6.05 -8.04 -21.33
CA LEU A 251 -7.47 -8.23 -21.02
C LEU A 251 -8.36 -8.09 -22.26
N SER A 252 -9.37 -8.94 -22.34
CA SER A 252 -10.53 -8.75 -23.22
C SER A 252 -11.51 -7.77 -22.57
N MET A 253 -12.40 -7.23 -23.40
CA MET A 253 -13.51 -6.38 -22.99
C MET A 253 -14.45 -7.05 -21.96
N ASP A 254 -14.50 -8.38 -21.96
CA ASP A 254 -15.31 -9.18 -21.03
C ASP A 254 -14.59 -9.58 -19.74
N ASP A 255 -13.27 -9.36 -19.65
CA ASP A 255 -12.53 -9.66 -18.43
C ASP A 255 -12.97 -8.64 -17.36
N GLN A 256 -13.39 -9.12 -16.19
CA GLN A 256 -14.02 -8.30 -15.16
C GLN A 256 -13.20 -7.08 -14.72
N PRO A 257 -11.85 -7.13 -14.66
CA PRO A 257 -11.07 -5.94 -14.37
C PRO A 257 -11.31 -4.85 -15.41
N PHE A 258 -11.39 -5.22 -16.70
CA PHE A 258 -11.65 -4.27 -17.78
C PHE A 258 -13.07 -3.71 -17.71
N VAL A 259 -14.08 -4.56 -17.46
CA VAL A 259 -15.51 -4.17 -17.47
C VAL A 259 -15.80 -3.00 -16.55
N VAL A 260 -15.22 -3.01 -15.34
CA VAL A 260 -15.48 -1.97 -14.33
C VAL A 260 -14.71 -0.68 -14.60
N LEU A 261 -13.52 -0.73 -15.20
CA LEU A 261 -12.74 0.46 -15.53
C LEU A 261 -13.21 1.12 -16.83
N GLY A 262 -13.62 0.31 -17.81
CA GLY A 262 -13.79 0.75 -19.18
C GLY A 262 -12.49 1.39 -19.68
N ASP A 263 -12.62 2.53 -20.37
CA ASP A 263 -11.51 3.22 -21.03
C ASP A 263 -10.85 4.31 -20.16
N THR A 264 -11.39 4.55 -18.96
CA THR A 264 -10.96 5.65 -18.09
C THR A 264 -9.50 5.47 -17.65
N PRO A 265 -8.65 6.51 -17.78
CA PRO A 265 -7.28 6.50 -17.26
C PRO A 265 -7.23 6.20 -15.76
N VAL A 266 -6.33 5.29 -15.37
CA VAL A 266 -6.09 4.92 -13.97
C VAL A 266 -4.69 5.36 -13.56
N VAL A 267 -4.61 6.18 -12.51
CA VAL A 267 -3.36 6.56 -11.83
C VAL A 267 -3.35 5.89 -10.46
N TYR A 268 -2.18 5.43 -10.02
CA TYR A 268 -2.14 4.59 -8.84
C TYR A 268 -0.87 4.83 -8.02
N PRO A 269 -0.91 5.69 -6.98
CA PRO A 269 0.14 5.77 -5.97
C PRO A 269 0.31 4.43 -5.26
N TYR A 270 1.52 3.87 -5.34
CA TYR A 270 1.82 2.50 -4.89
C TYR A 270 3.14 2.46 -4.12
N ILE A 271 3.23 1.63 -3.10
CA ILE A 271 4.46 1.50 -2.31
C ILE A 271 5.58 0.86 -3.14
N VAL A 272 6.81 1.34 -2.96
CA VAL A 272 7.96 0.90 -3.78
C VAL A 272 8.42 -0.53 -3.50
N ASP A 273 8.18 -1.07 -2.30
CA ASP A 273 8.62 -2.40 -1.90
C ASP A 273 7.64 -3.52 -2.32
N ASP A 274 6.48 -3.18 -2.88
CA ASP A 274 5.49 -4.14 -3.38
C ASP A 274 5.42 -4.17 -4.92
N VAL A 275 6.55 -4.52 -5.52
CA VAL A 275 6.68 -4.61 -7.00
C VAL A 275 5.78 -5.70 -7.57
N GLY A 276 5.53 -6.77 -6.81
CA GLY A 276 4.73 -7.92 -7.23
C GLY A 276 3.28 -7.52 -7.51
N GLU A 277 2.58 -6.92 -6.54
CA GLU A 277 1.20 -6.46 -6.73
C GLU A 277 1.13 -5.26 -7.69
N ALA A 278 2.11 -4.36 -7.68
CA ALA A 278 2.16 -3.24 -8.62
C ALA A 278 2.20 -3.70 -10.09
N LEU A 279 2.87 -4.83 -10.39
CA LEU A 279 2.85 -5.42 -11.73
C LEU A 279 1.47 -5.96 -12.13
N GLN A 280 0.73 -6.52 -11.17
CA GLN A 280 -0.66 -6.95 -11.38
C GLN A 280 -1.55 -5.75 -11.70
N ALA A 281 -1.46 -4.67 -10.92
CA ALA A 281 -2.18 -3.43 -11.15
C ALA A 281 -1.85 -2.81 -12.53
N LYS A 282 -0.58 -2.85 -12.96
CA LYS A 282 -0.21 -2.42 -14.33
C LYS A 282 -0.86 -3.28 -15.42
N ARG A 283 -0.79 -4.61 -15.29
CA ARG A 283 -1.22 -5.55 -16.34
C ARG A 283 -2.73 -5.73 -16.42
N ARG A 284 -3.43 -5.68 -15.29
CA ARG A 284 -4.87 -5.95 -15.18
C ARG A 284 -5.69 -4.75 -14.72
N GLY A 285 -5.11 -3.83 -13.96
CA GLY A 285 -5.75 -2.58 -13.55
C GLY A 285 -5.54 -1.41 -14.52
N ARG A 286 -4.78 -1.62 -15.61
CA ARG A 286 -4.41 -0.57 -16.60
C ARG A 286 -3.78 0.66 -15.93
N ALA A 287 -3.13 0.46 -14.79
CA ALA A 287 -2.69 1.53 -13.91
C ALA A 287 -1.36 2.14 -14.34
N THR A 288 -1.29 3.48 -14.29
CA THR A 288 -0.04 4.22 -14.25
C THR A 288 0.44 4.30 -12.80
N ILE A 289 1.41 3.47 -12.45
CA ILE A 289 1.96 3.40 -11.10
C ILE A 289 2.86 4.60 -10.80
N ILE A 290 2.58 5.29 -9.70
CA ILE A 290 3.42 6.35 -9.13
C ILE A 290 3.98 5.84 -7.80
N SER A 291 5.26 5.48 -7.79
CA SER A 291 5.86 4.90 -6.59
C SER A 291 6.00 5.92 -5.45
N HIS A 292 5.74 5.50 -4.22
CA HIS A 292 6.04 6.25 -3.00
C HIS A 292 6.93 5.46 -2.06
N GLN A 293 7.55 6.15 -1.11
CA GLN A 293 8.47 5.54 -0.16
C GLN A 293 7.72 4.67 0.85
N THR A 294 8.42 3.70 1.41
CA THR A 294 8.04 2.99 2.63
C THR A 294 8.02 3.95 3.83
N PRO A 295 7.44 3.58 4.98
CA PRO A 295 7.67 4.31 6.23
C PRO A 295 9.16 4.39 6.58
N SER A 296 9.50 5.24 7.54
CA SER A 296 10.85 5.25 8.09
C SER A 296 11.06 4.01 8.96
N PHE A 297 12.27 3.49 9.10
CA PHE A 297 12.56 2.33 9.94
C PHE A 297 13.44 2.72 11.13
N ARG A 298 13.34 1.93 12.20
CA ARG A 298 14.26 1.99 13.33
C ARG A 298 14.58 0.60 13.87
N PRO A 299 15.72 0.41 14.55
CA PRO A 299 15.94 -0.77 15.38
C PRO A 299 14.76 -0.95 16.36
N ALA A 300 14.30 -2.19 16.52
CA ALA A 300 13.24 -2.54 17.46
C ALA A 300 13.59 -2.13 18.90
N GLY A 301 14.88 -2.22 19.24
CA GLY A 301 15.35 -2.11 20.63
C GLY A 301 14.82 -3.26 21.48
N LEU A 302 15.12 -3.22 22.78
CA LEU A 302 14.48 -4.07 23.77
C LEU A 302 13.47 -3.25 24.58
N HIS A 303 12.43 -3.91 25.08
CA HIS A 303 11.38 -3.26 25.86
C HIS A 303 10.99 -4.13 27.06
N THR A 304 10.52 -3.46 28.12
CA THR A 304 9.93 -4.07 29.32
C THR A 304 10.74 -5.26 29.86
N GLU A 305 10.20 -6.48 29.77
CA GLU A 305 10.78 -7.70 30.31
C GLU A 305 12.07 -8.10 29.58
N LEU A 306 12.21 -7.78 28.29
CA LEU A 306 13.44 -8.08 27.54
C LEU A 306 14.61 -7.20 28.00
N ASN A 307 14.34 -5.95 28.40
CA ASN A 307 15.36 -5.09 29.03
C ASN A 307 15.77 -5.66 30.39
N ALA A 308 14.79 -6.00 31.23
CA ALA A 308 15.08 -6.59 32.54
C ALA A 308 15.88 -7.89 32.42
N LEU A 309 15.56 -8.74 31.44
CA LEU A 309 16.31 -9.97 31.16
C LEU A 309 17.75 -9.68 30.70
N HIS A 310 17.94 -8.65 29.87
CA HIS A 310 19.25 -8.20 29.41
C HIS A 310 20.12 -7.63 30.55
N ASP A 311 19.56 -6.77 31.38
CA ASP A 311 20.25 -6.18 32.54
C ASP A 311 20.64 -7.26 33.57
N GLN A 312 19.73 -8.21 33.81
CA GLN A 312 19.98 -9.32 34.72
C GLN A 312 21.07 -10.27 34.21
N LEU A 313 21.13 -10.51 32.89
CA LEU A 313 22.21 -11.24 32.26
C LEU A 313 23.56 -10.55 32.51
N HIS A 314 23.64 -9.22 32.33
CA HIS A 314 24.88 -8.48 32.61
C HIS A 314 25.26 -8.49 34.08
N THR A 315 24.27 -8.40 34.97
CA THR A 315 24.48 -8.53 36.41
C THR A 315 25.10 -9.89 36.73
N TRP A 316 24.61 -10.98 36.13
CA TRP A 316 25.20 -12.31 36.31
C TRP A 316 26.66 -12.38 35.81
N VAL A 317 26.95 -11.78 34.65
CA VAL A 317 28.30 -11.77 34.06
C VAL A 317 29.30 -11.03 34.96
N GLN A 318 28.86 -9.94 35.61
CA GLN A 318 29.71 -9.10 36.46
C GLN A 318 29.83 -9.61 37.91
N GLN A 319 28.94 -10.51 38.34
CA GLN A 319 28.88 -10.98 39.71
C GLN A 319 29.97 -12.01 40.01
N ASP A 320 30.64 -11.84 41.16
CA ASP A 320 31.58 -12.82 41.70
C ASP A 320 30.88 -14.13 42.13
N GLU A 321 31.64 -15.22 42.15
CA GLU A 321 31.13 -16.54 42.56
C GLU A 321 30.53 -16.49 43.98
N GLY A 322 29.33 -17.09 44.13
CA GLY A 322 28.62 -17.11 45.40
C GLY A 322 27.12 -17.30 45.27
N GLY A 323 26.43 -17.33 46.42
CA GLY A 323 24.98 -17.61 46.48
C GLY A 323 24.12 -16.62 45.69
N VAL A 324 24.58 -15.36 45.56
CA VAL A 324 23.90 -14.33 44.76
C VAL A 324 23.96 -14.65 43.26
N LYS A 325 25.13 -15.03 42.73
CA LYS A 325 25.30 -15.41 41.33
C LYS A 325 24.42 -16.60 40.96
N GLU A 326 24.34 -17.59 41.85
CA GLU A 326 23.46 -18.76 41.69
C GLU A 326 21.96 -18.42 41.80
N ALA A 327 21.59 -17.43 42.62
CA ALA A 327 20.21 -16.94 42.66
C ALA A 327 19.83 -16.25 41.34
N ILE A 328 20.69 -15.38 40.82
CA ILE A 328 20.49 -14.70 39.54
C ILE A 328 20.40 -15.73 38.39
N ARG A 329 21.24 -16.77 38.41
CA ARG A 329 21.18 -17.91 37.46
C ARG A 329 19.81 -18.57 37.44
N ARG A 330 19.27 -18.95 38.61
CA ARG A 330 17.94 -19.58 38.70
C ARG A 330 16.83 -18.66 38.21
N ASP A 331 16.90 -17.37 38.55
CA ASP A 331 15.91 -16.40 38.10
C ASP A 331 15.97 -16.17 36.58
N LEU A 332 17.18 -16.12 35.98
CA LEU A 332 17.35 -16.04 34.53
C LEU A 332 16.69 -17.21 33.80
N LEU A 333 16.91 -18.44 34.26
CA LEU A 333 16.29 -19.64 33.69
C LEU A 333 14.76 -19.60 33.83
N SER A 334 14.24 -19.15 34.98
CA SER A 334 12.80 -19.05 35.22
C SER A 334 12.14 -17.99 34.35
N ARG A 335 12.76 -16.81 34.20
CA ARG A 335 12.27 -15.73 33.34
C ARG A 335 12.28 -16.14 31.88
N ALA A 336 13.38 -16.73 31.41
CA ALA A 336 13.48 -17.22 30.04
C ALA A 336 12.40 -18.27 29.72
N ALA A 337 12.09 -19.18 30.65
CA ALA A 337 10.98 -20.12 30.49
C ALA A 337 9.61 -19.43 30.44
N LYS A 338 9.35 -18.49 31.36
CA LYS A 338 8.09 -17.75 31.41
C LYS A 338 7.83 -16.93 30.13
N MET A 339 8.90 -16.43 29.52
CA MET A 339 8.87 -15.62 28.31
C MET A 339 8.97 -16.45 27.02
N HIS A 340 9.04 -17.79 27.10
CA HIS A 340 9.22 -18.70 25.97
C HIS A 340 10.50 -18.47 25.12
N ILE A 341 11.55 -17.92 25.75
CA ILE A 341 12.82 -17.61 25.07
C ILE A 341 13.58 -18.89 24.68
N PHE A 342 13.35 -19.99 25.40
CA PHE A 342 13.97 -21.27 25.06
C PHE A 342 13.48 -21.78 23.70
N GLU A 343 12.17 -21.66 23.45
CA GLU A 343 11.54 -22.03 22.19
C GLU A 343 12.06 -21.15 21.05
N ASP A 344 12.13 -19.83 21.25
CA ASP A 344 12.64 -18.87 20.26
C ASP A 344 14.09 -19.15 19.85
N MET A 345 14.91 -19.62 20.80
CA MET A 345 16.32 -19.94 20.57
C MET A 345 16.57 -21.39 20.17
N ALA A 346 15.56 -22.26 20.16
CA ALA A 346 15.69 -23.72 20.05
C ALA A 346 16.64 -24.32 21.11
N TRP A 347 16.56 -23.82 22.35
CA TRP A 347 17.22 -24.38 23.52
C TRP A 347 16.22 -25.16 24.39
N THR A 348 16.71 -26.16 25.12
CA THR A 348 15.94 -26.75 26.22
C THR A 348 16.44 -26.21 27.54
N ARG A 349 15.55 -26.12 28.53
CA ARG A 349 15.93 -25.71 29.89
C ARG A 349 17.03 -26.63 30.46
N ALA A 350 16.91 -27.94 30.27
CA ALA A 350 17.92 -28.90 30.72
C ALA A 350 19.30 -28.64 30.10
N ARG A 351 19.35 -28.31 28.79
CA ARG A 351 20.60 -27.93 28.13
C ARG A 351 21.18 -26.64 28.68
N ALA A 352 20.34 -25.62 28.92
CA ALA A 352 20.77 -24.36 29.51
C ALA A 352 21.25 -24.52 30.97
N GLU A 353 20.66 -25.45 31.72
CA GLU A 353 21.12 -25.81 33.06
C GLU A 353 22.46 -26.57 33.03
N ALA A 354 22.68 -27.44 32.04
CA ALA A 354 23.94 -28.16 31.88
C ALA A 354 25.08 -27.25 31.38
N ASP A 355 24.80 -26.35 30.44
CA ASP A 355 25.74 -25.40 29.85
C ASP A 355 25.21 -23.96 29.97
N PHE A 356 25.26 -23.44 31.20
CA PHE A 356 24.73 -22.11 31.49
C PHE A 356 25.55 -20.99 30.87
N ALA A 357 26.88 -21.11 30.86
CA ALA A 357 27.75 -20.11 30.24
C ALA A 357 27.55 -20.03 28.72
N GLY A 358 27.44 -21.18 28.05
CA GLY A 358 27.10 -21.24 26.63
C GLY A 358 25.70 -20.67 26.34
N TRP A 359 24.73 -20.98 27.20
CA TRP A 359 23.38 -20.42 27.10
C TRP A 359 23.36 -18.90 27.27
N ILE A 360 24.08 -18.34 28.25
CA ILE A 360 24.16 -16.89 28.48
C ILE A 360 24.75 -16.18 27.25
N ASN A 361 25.82 -16.72 26.66
CA ASN A 361 26.38 -16.16 25.43
C ASN A 361 25.38 -16.18 24.28
N ALA A 362 24.65 -17.29 24.11
CA ALA A 362 23.60 -17.41 23.11
C ALA A 362 22.43 -16.45 23.36
N LEU A 363 22.00 -16.30 24.62
CA LEU A 363 20.92 -15.41 25.03
C LEU A 363 21.30 -13.94 24.77
N HIS A 364 22.52 -13.54 25.13
CA HIS A 364 23.02 -12.21 24.85
C HIS A 364 23.02 -11.89 23.36
N ALA A 365 23.49 -12.83 22.52
CA ALA A 365 23.48 -12.67 21.07
C ALA A 365 22.06 -12.60 20.50
N HIS A 366 21.14 -13.41 21.02
CA HIS A 366 19.73 -13.42 20.61
C HIS A 366 19.04 -12.08 20.92
N LEU A 367 19.17 -11.57 22.16
CA LEU A 367 18.59 -10.29 22.56
C LEU A 367 19.17 -9.13 21.73
N HIS A 368 20.47 -9.14 21.44
CA HIS A 368 21.10 -8.14 20.57
C HIS A 368 20.62 -8.22 19.13
N ALA A 369 20.43 -9.44 18.60
CA ALA A 369 19.89 -9.63 17.26
C ALA A 369 18.46 -9.09 17.16
N MET A 370 17.59 -9.40 18.13
CA MET A 370 16.23 -8.86 18.20
C MET A 370 16.24 -7.33 18.27
N ALA A 371 17.04 -6.75 19.16
CA ALA A 371 17.13 -5.30 19.33
C ALA A 371 17.57 -4.58 18.04
N ALA A 372 18.45 -5.22 17.26
CA ALA A 372 18.97 -4.67 16.02
C ALA A 372 18.02 -4.80 14.83
N GLN A 373 16.98 -5.66 14.90
CA GLN A 373 16.03 -5.85 13.80
C GLN A 373 15.35 -4.55 13.43
N LEU A 374 15.25 -4.27 12.13
CA LEU A 374 14.58 -3.09 11.63
C LEU A 374 13.08 -3.28 11.60
N GLN A 375 12.38 -2.31 12.17
CA GLN A 375 10.92 -2.27 12.17
C GLN A 375 10.44 -0.95 11.56
N PRO A 376 9.37 -0.98 10.76
CA PRO A 376 8.66 0.23 10.35
C PRO A 376 8.30 1.09 11.57
N TYR A 377 8.57 2.39 11.47
CA TYR A 377 8.24 3.38 12.48
C TYR A 377 7.17 4.32 11.96
N GLY A 378 5.94 4.09 12.43
CA GLY A 378 4.77 4.83 11.99
C GLY A 378 4.39 4.51 10.55
N LEU A 379 3.80 5.51 9.89
CA LEU A 379 3.26 5.42 8.54
C LEU A 379 3.91 6.47 7.64
N HIS A 380 4.06 6.17 6.35
CA HIS A 380 4.45 7.13 5.33
C HIS A 380 3.25 8.03 4.97
N ALA A 381 3.51 9.28 4.58
CA ALA A 381 2.49 10.15 3.99
C ALA A 381 2.92 10.58 2.59
N PHE A 382 2.09 10.28 1.58
CA PHE A 382 2.37 10.60 0.19
C PHE A 382 2.59 12.11 0.00
N GLY A 383 3.59 12.45 -0.83
CA GLY A 383 4.01 13.84 -1.03
C GLY A 383 4.94 14.39 0.06
N LEU A 384 5.20 13.63 1.12
CA LEU A 384 6.20 13.96 2.14
C LEU A 384 7.41 13.05 2.07
N ASN A 385 8.54 13.63 2.43
CA ASN A 385 9.79 12.93 2.58
C ASN A 385 9.80 12.15 3.90
N LYS A 386 10.51 11.01 3.96
CA LYS A 386 10.84 10.33 5.22
C LYS A 386 11.45 11.31 6.23
N ASP A 387 11.15 11.09 7.50
CA ASP A 387 11.69 11.85 8.62
C ASP A 387 13.21 11.91 8.51
N GLN A 388 13.75 13.12 8.46
CA GLN A 388 15.18 13.35 8.24
C GLN A 388 16.02 12.72 9.34
N ASP A 389 15.55 12.69 10.58
CA ASP A 389 16.26 12.09 11.70
C ASP A 389 16.31 10.56 11.59
N LEU A 390 15.36 9.94 10.88
CA LEU A 390 15.29 8.49 10.68
C LEU A 390 15.93 8.03 9.37
N ARG A 391 16.16 8.93 8.41
CA ARG A 391 16.87 8.63 7.15
C ARG A 391 18.25 8.03 7.35
N LEU A 392 18.92 8.33 8.46
CA LEU A 392 20.22 7.73 8.80
C LEU A 392 20.12 6.24 9.17
N GLY A 393 18.98 5.83 9.74
CA GLY A 393 18.66 4.42 10.02
C GLY A 393 18.23 3.64 8.78
N ASP A 394 17.74 4.33 7.75
CA ASP A 394 17.16 3.76 6.52
C ASP A 394 18.14 3.55 5.35
N ARG A 395 19.43 3.83 5.55
CA ARG A 395 20.43 3.57 4.51
C ARG A 395 20.66 2.08 4.35
N ASP A 396 20.89 1.68 3.09
CA ASP A 396 21.18 0.31 2.64
C ASP A 396 21.84 -0.53 3.73
N ASP A 397 21.34 -1.75 3.92
CA ASP A 397 21.85 -2.69 4.91
C ASP A 397 23.37 -2.80 4.85
N ASP A 398 24.02 -2.67 3.68
CA ASP A 398 25.48 -2.71 3.55
C ASP A 398 26.17 -1.42 4.05
N ALA A 399 25.64 -0.23 3.74
CA ALA A 399 26.18 1.03 4.24
C ALA A 399 25.99 1.18 5.76
N ARG A 400 24.83 0.73 6.26
CA ARG A 400 24.54 0.70 7.69
C ARG A 400 25.26 -0.44 8.40
N TYR A 401 25.42 -1.62 7.79
CA TYR A 401 26.23 -2.71 8.34
C TYR A 401 27.68 -2.27 8.48
N ARG A 402 28.23 -1.55 7.48
CA ARG A 402 29.55 -0.92 7.60
C ARG A 402 29.60 0.14 8.70
N LEU A 403 28.56 0.96 8.84
CA LEU A 403 28.46 1.94 9.93
C LEU A 403 28.36 1.28 11.32
N LEU A 404 27.56 0.23 11.45
CA LEU A 404 27.36 -0.58 12.66
C LEU A 404 28.61 -1.41 12.99
N GLN A 405 29.31 -1.94 11.98
CA GLN A 405 30.60 -2.59 12.13
C GLN A 405 31.65 -1.60 12.64
N ALA A 406 31.69 -0.38 12.09
CA ALA A 406 32.55 0.69 12.59
C ALA A 406 32.17 1.09 14.03
N HIS A 407 30.88 1.14 14.36
CA HIS A 407 30.37 1.39 15.72
C HIS A 407 30.74 0.26 16.71
N ARG A 408 30.64 -1.00 16.27
CA ARG A 408 31.01 -2.20 17.05
C ARG A 408 32.52 -2.26 17.27
N ALA A 409 33.32 -1.88 16.27
CA ALA A 409 34.78 -1.77 16.38
C ALA A 409 35.20 -0.65 17.35
N ALA A 410 34.37 0.39 17.51
CA ALA A 410 34.58 1.47 18.47
C ALA A 410 34.11 1.16 19.92
N GLY A 411 33.66 -0.07 20.20
CA GLY A 411 33.31 -0.52 21.57
C GLY A 411 31.86 -0.31 22.01
N ALA A 412 30.99 0.21 21.14
CA ALA A 412 29.63 0.64 21.50
C ALA A 412 28.55 -0.42 21.24
N ARG A 413 28.62 -1.57 21.94
CA ARG A 413 27.58 -2.62 21.84
C ARG A 413 26.26 -2.27 22.55
N GLY A 414 26.28 -1.34 23.51
CA GLY A 414 25.12 -1.02 24.36
C GLY A 414 24.03 -0.14 23.73
N ALA A 415 24.39 0.74 22.79
CA ALA A 415 23.49 1.80 22.31
C ALA A 415 22.30 1.28 21.47
N ILE A 416 22.41 0.10 20.86
CA ILE A 416 21.32 -0.50 20.06
C ILE A 416 20.19 -1.02 20.95
N CYS A 417 20.52 -1.53 22.14
CA CYS A 417 19.53 -2.04 23.09
C CYS A 417 18.70 -0.91 23.74
N ALA A 418 19.33 0.26 23.93
CA ALA A 418 18.69 1.48 24.45
C ALA A 418 17.85 2.26 23.41
N GLY A 419 17.82 1.82 22.15
CA GLY A 419 17.12 2.49 21.05
C GLY A 419 17.85 3.72 20.47
N LEU A 420 17.30 4.29 19.38
CA LEU A 420 17.93 5.37 18.60
C LEU A 420 18.31 6.63 19.41
N GLN A 421 17.71 6.87 20.57
CA GLN A 421 18.04 8.05 21.38
C GLN A 421 19.45 7.96 21.98
N GLY A 422 19.91 6.75 22.33
CA GLY A 422 21.29 6.52 22.81
C GLY A 422 22.34 6.60 21.69
N THR A 423 21.99 6.23 20.45
CA THR A 423 22.92 6.21 19.31
C THR A 423 23.20 7.59 18.69
N ARG A 424 22.44 8.62 19.06
CA ARG A 424 22.51 9.97 18.44
C ARG A 424 23.79 10.75 18.79
N GLN A 425 24.46 10.41 19.89
CA GLN A 425 25.63 11.15 20.38
C GLN A 425 26.97 10.48 20.03
N GLU A 426 26.97 9.33 19.34
CA GLU A 426 28.19 8.58 19.06
C GLU A 426 28.75 8.81 17.63
N SER A 427 30.07 8.66 17.54
CA SER A 427 30.98 9.24 16.53
C SER A 427 30.61 9.05 15.05
N PRO A 428 30.02 7.92 14.58
CA PRO A 428 29.62 7.81 13.17
C PRO A 428 28.29 8.51 12.84
N PHE A 429 27.31 8.50 13.75
CA PHE A 429 25.99 9.09 13.50
C PHE A 429 26.01 10.62 13.56
N ALA A 430 26.78 11.19 14.50
CA ALA A 430 26.96 12.63 14.61
C ALA A 430 27.63 13.21 13.34
N LEU A 431 28.63 12.52 12.79
CA LEU A 431 29.27 12.90 11.53
C LEU A 431 28.27 12.89 10.36
N LEU A 432 27.51 11.80 10.22
CA LEU A 432 26.52 11.70 9.15
C LEU A 432 25.43 12.77 9.26
N ARG A 433 24.91 13.02 10.47
CA ARG A 433 23.91 14.07 10.71
C ARG A 433 24.43 15.44 10.30
N ARG A 434 25.64 15.81 10.75
CA ARG A 434 26.29 17.09 10.45
C ARG A 434 26.39 17.35 8.95
N HIS A 435 26.83 16.36 8.17
CA HIS A 435 27.08 16.57 6.74
C HIS A 435 25.86 16.32 5.84
N LEU A 436 24.94 15.42 6.23
CA LEU A 436 23.85 14.97 5.34
C LEU A 436 22.49 15.56 5.69
N ILE A 437 22.30 16.01 6.93
CA ILE A 437 21.07 16.65 7.40
C ILE A 437 21.31 18.14 7.60
N GLU A 438 22.36 18.50 8.33
CA GLU A 438 22.67 19.89 8.69
C GLU A 438 23.45 20.62 7.57
N GLY A 439 23.91 19.89 6.55
CA GLY A 439 24.51 20.45 5.34
C GLY A 439 25.95 20.97 5.50
N ALA A 440 26.67 20.53 6.53
CA ALA A 440 28.06 20.95 6.72
C ALA A 440 28.98 20.48 5.58
N PRO A 441 30.00 21.27 5.19
CA PRO A 441 30.90 20.91 4.10
C PRO A 441 31.63 19.58 4.33
N THR A 442 31.67 18.72 3.32
CA THR A 442 32.38 17.43 3.40
C THR A 442 33.91 17.58 3.41
N SER A 443 34.43 18.77 3.08
CA SER A 443 35.86 19.10 3.13
C SER A 443 36.47 19.03 4.54
N GLU A 444 35.63 18.99 5.58
CA GLU A 444 36.05 18.87 6.98
C GLU A 444 36.19 17.42 7.45
N ILE A 445 35.72 16.46 6.64
CA ILE A 445 35.84 15.04 6.93
C ILE A 445 37.29 14.64 6.66
N ARG A 446 38.06 14.40 7.71
CA ARG A 446 39.43 13.88 7.58
C ARG A 446 39.35 12.48 6.99
N ASP A 447 40.08 12.23 5.91
CA ASP A 447 40.24 10.87 5.37
C ASP A 447 40.70 9.95 6.51
N ALA A 448 40.01 8.82 6.67
CA ALA A 448 40.48 7.76 7.55
C ALA A 448 41.91 7.40 7.12
N PRO A 449 42.88 7.22 8.04
CA PRO A 449 44.22 6.80 7.66
C PRO A 449 44.06 5.55 6.82
N ALA A 450 44.58 5.60 5.59
CA ALA A 450 44.48 4.51 4.63
C ALA A 450 44.73 3.19 5.37
N CYS A 451 43.71 2.33 5.45
CA CYS A 451 43.90 0.96 5.85
C CYS A 451 44.89 0.39 4.84
N ARG A 452 46.18 0.34 5.22
CA ARG A 452 47.19 -0.38 4.48
C ARG A 452 46.76 -1.84 4.56
N CYS A 453 46.41 -2.40 3.41
CA CYS A 453 46.12 -3.82 3.24
C CYS A 453 47.26 -4.68 3.76
#